data_AF-A0A956CAH8-F1
#
_entry.id   AF-A0A956CAH8-F1
#
_cell.length_a   1.000
_cell.length_b   1.000
_cell.length_c   1.000
_cell.angle_alpha   90.00
_cell.angle_beta   90.00
_cell.angle_gamma   90.00
#
_symmetry.space_group_name_H-M   'P 1'
#
loop_
_entity.id
_entity.type
_entity.pdbx_description
1 polymer ?
#
loop_
_entity_poly.entity_id
_entity_poly.type
_entity_poly.pdbx_seq_one_letter_code
_entity_poly.pdbx_strand_id
1 'polypeptide(L)'
;MSRIVVLLWLGTAGTRAAAQPDLDAWAQARWIRLSDPAPSSATLQHYDPKLVASIEGLLDQARIAATSLDSDTALARAGEAKAMLVAHPELPQAGWLMAERHLVEASIRGGVEGGAAEAERLTRAALVLEGPRARAVGEDRAPAQLAAPTTVAVRGLAADDVLYWDETRATPPLSTPPGEHHARVLRRGELVWAGWVAVKPAARAIALPVPSAVACSRDDLAGVRIAKGRVQAPASVRCSEWAVAVPRRGGGVSVASCTAASCGPLLAWRSGDGVVYSGPPQPRTEKPFPTWVAVGAGLGAAMVTTVVLWRAGVFEGSEPGRSRWEYVGPQSSSAALRF
;
A
#
# COMPACT_ATOMS: atom_id res chain seq x y z
N MET A 1 -24.86 -20.61 13.85
CA MET A 1 -23.65 -19.86 14.23
C MET A 1 -23.86 -18.40 13.85
N SER A 2 -23.69 -17.45 14.77
CA SER A 2 -23.82 -16.02 14.47
C SER A 2 -22.67 -15.57 13.55
N ARG A 3 -22.99 -14.85 12.48
CA ARG A 3 -22.00 -14.32 11.54
C ARG A 3 -21.28 -13.09 12.12
N ILE A 4 -20.00 -12.89 11.80
CA ILE A 4 -19.24 -11.68 12.14
C ILE A 4 -19.33 -10.68 10.99
N VAL A 5 -19.63 -9.43 11.29
CA VAL A 5 -19.70 -8.31 10.35
C VAL A 5 -18.80 -7.20 10.86
N VAL A 6 -17.92 -6.70 10.01
CA VAL A 6 -17.02 -5.59 10.37
C VAL A 6 -17.80 -4.28 10.40
N LEU A 7 -17.71 -3.53 11.48
CA LEU A 7 -18.40 -2.26 11.67
C LEU A 7 -17.44 -1.09 11.46
N LEU A 8 -17.68 -0.30 10.41
CA LEU A 8 -17.07 1.02 10.27
C LEU A 8 -17.92 2.08 10.97
N TRP A 9 -17.39 2.68 12.02
CA TRP A 9 -18.02 3.81 12.71
C TRP A 9 -17.56 5.15 12.13
N LEU A 10 -18.46 5.96 11.56
CA LEU A 10 -18.15 7.33 11.11
C LEU A 10 -18.62 8.36 12.15
N GLY A 11 -17.94 8.37 13.29
CA GLY A 11 -18.12 9.34 14.37
C GLY A 11 -16.90 9.36 15.28
N THR A 12 -16.96 10.10 16.37
CA THR A 12 -15.88 10.10 17.39
C THR A 12 -15.97 8.87 18.29
N ALA A 13 -14.88 8.53 18.97
CA ALA A 13 -14.87 7.45 19.97
C ALA A 13 -15.91 7.68 21.08
N GLY A 14 -16.09 8.92 21.54
CA GLY A 14 -17.12 9.26 22.53
C GLY A 14 -18.54 9.00 22.03
N THR A 15 -18.85 9.39 20.79
CA THR A 15 -20.17 9.10 20.20
C THR A 15 -20.40 7.61 19.95
N ARG A 16 -19.33 6.84 19.71
CA ARG A 16 -19.43 5.38 19.58
C ARG A 16 -19.83 4.73 20.89
N ALA A 17 -19.16 5.09 21.99
CA ALA A 17 -19.46 4.55 23.31
C ALA A 17 -20.92 4.80 23.69
N ALA A 18 -21.43 6.02 23.43
CA ALA A 18 -22.84 6.36 23.67
C ALA A 18 -23.82 5.58 22.78
N ALA A 19 -23.41 5.22 21.55
CA ALA A 19 -24.21 4.48 20.59
C ALA A 19 -24.12 2.95 20.71
N GLN A 20 -23.26 2.43 21.60
CA GLN A 20 -23.00 1.00 21.72
C GLN A 20 -24.27 0.17 22.00
N PRO A 21 -25.19 0.57 22.90
CA PRO A 21 -26.43 -0.17 23.14
C PRO A 21 -27.32 -0.30 21.88
N ASP A 22 -27.36 0.75 21.06
CA ASP A 22 -28.13 0.74 19.81
C ASP A 22 -27.49 -0.17 18.76
N LEU A 23 -26.16 -0.17 18.66
CA LEU A 23 -25.39 -1.05 17.78
C LEU A 23 -25.56 -2.52 18.16
N ASP A 24 -25.49 -2.83 19.45
CA ASP A 24 -25.66 -4.19 19.98
C ASP A 24 -27.08 -4.71 19.71
N ALA A 25 -28.10 -3.88 19.97
CA ALA A 25 -29.49 -4.21 19.67
C ALA A 25 -29.72 -4.43 18.16
N TRP A 26 -29.12 -3.59 17.31
CA TRP A 26 -29.20 -3.73 15.85
C TRP A 26 -28.56 -5.05 15.36
N ALA A 27 -27.42 -5.41 15.95
CA ALA A 27 -26.69 -6.64 15.64
C ALA A 27 -27.45 -7.89 16.10
N GLN A 28 -28.00 -7.86 17.32
CA GLN A 28 -28.81 -8.94 17.87
C GLN A 28 -30.05 -9.22 17.02
N ALA A 29 -30.78 -8.17 16.60
CA ALA A 29 -31.96 -8.29 15.74
C ALA A 29 -31.66 -8.95 14.37
N ARG A 30 -30.39 -8.98 13.96
CA ARG A 30 -29.91 -9.59 12.71
C ARG A 30 -29.10 -10.87 12.93
N TRP A 31 -28.98 -11.34 14.16
CA TRP A 31 -28.20 -12.53 14.51
C TRP A 31 -26.72 -12.45 14.07
N ILE A 32 -26.15 -11.25 14.12
CA ILE A 32 -24.74 -10.99 13.78
C ILE A 32 -23.96 -10.49 14.99
N ARG A 33 -22.63 -10.63 14.94
CA ARG A 33 -21.69 -9.99 15.86
C ARG A 33 -20.94 -8.89 15.11
N LEU A 34 -20.79 -7.75 15.74
CA LEU A 34 -19.98 -6.66 15.19
C LEU A 34 -18.53 -6.83 15.64
N SER A 35 -17.60 -6.64 14.72
CA SER A 35 -16.17 -6.53 15.03
C SER A 35 -15.61 -5.23 14.49
N ASP A 36 -14.55 -4.74 15.12
CA ASP A 36 -13.80 -3.63 14.56
C ASP A 36 -13.08 -4.03 13.26
N PRO A 37 -12.84 -3.06 12.35
CA PRO A 37 -11.93 -3.28 11.24
C PRO A 37 -10.56 -3.64 11.78
N ALA A 38 -9.87 -4.57 11.10
CA ALA A 38 -8.49 -4.88 11.45
C ALA A 38 -7.65 -3.58 11.44
N PRO A 39 -6.67 -3.44 12.34
CA PRO A 39 -5.78 -2.28 12.31
C PRO A 39 -5.11 -2.15 10.93
N SER A 40 -4.76 -0.92 10.57
CA SER A 40 -3.98 -0.66 9.36
C SER A 40 -2.69 -1.47 9.38
N SER A 41 -2.28 -1.98 8.22
CA SER A 41 -1.13 -2.89 8.11
C SER A 41 0.21 -2.16 8.25
N ALA A 42 0.17 -0.83 8.19
CA ALA A 42 1.34 0.01 8.26
C ALA A 42 1.64 0.44 9.69
N THR A 43 2.70 -0.13 10.26
CA THR A 43 3.43 0.49 11.36
C THR A 43 4.89 0.61 10.95
N LEU A 44 5.18 1.47 9.98
CA LEU A 44 6.54 1.99 9.85
C LEU A 44 6.77 3.01 10.98
N GLN A 45 8.01 3.08 11.46
CA GLN A 45 8.37 3.94 12.58
C GLN A 45 8.01 5.40 12.25
N HIS A 46 7.55 6.12 13.27
CA HIS A 46 7.31 7.55 13.15
C HIS A 46 8.64 8.28 12.91
N TYR A 47 8.58 9.42 12.22
CA TYR A 47 9.73 10.29 12.02
C TYR A 47 10.43 10.60 13.35
N ASP A 48 11.72 10.29 13.45
CA ASP A 48 12.54 10.62 14.62
C ASP A 48 13.59 11.70 14.25
N PRO A 49 13.42 12.95 14.72
CA PRO A 49 14.40 14.00 14.46
C PRO A 49 15.77 13.73 15.09
N LYS A 50 15.85 12.94 16.16
CA LYS A 50 17.15 12.60 16.79
C LYS A 50 17.96 11.68 15.88
N LEU A 51 17.28 10.72 15.24
CA LEU A 51 17.91 9.82 14.27
C LEU A 51 18.52 10.61 13.11
N VAL A 52 17.77 11.58 12.57
CA VAL A 52 18.26 12.50 11.52
C VAL A 52 19.50 13.24 11.99
N ALA A 53 19.45 13.86 13.17
CA ALA A 53 20.58 14.60 13.73
C ALA A 53 21.81 13.70 13.95
N SER A 54 21.62 12.43 14.33
CA SER A 54 22.71 11.44 14.42
C SER A 54 23.34 11.15 13.06
N ILE A 55 22.54 10.95 12.01
CA ILE A 55 23.06 10.70 10.65
C ILE A 55 23.82 11.94 10.14
N GLU A 56 23.25 13.13 10.29
CA GLU A 56 23.90 14.38 9.89
C GLU A 56 25.21 14.60 10.67
N GLY A 57 25.22 14.30 11.97
CA GLY A 57 26.44 14.36 12.79
C GLY A 57 27.52 13.39 12.34
N LEU A 58 27.16 12.18 11.90
CA LEU A 58 28.12 11.22 11.32
C LEU A 58 28.69 11.71 9.99
N LEU A 59 27.85 12.28 9.11
CA LEU A 59 28.31 12.86 7.84
C LEU A 59 29.20 14.07 8.05
N ASP A 60 28.91 14.89 9.05
CA ASP A 60 29.75 16.03 9.41
C ASP A 60 31.12 15.60 9.93
N GLN A 61 31.15 14.63 10.84
CA GLN A 61 32.41 14.02 11.30
C GLN A 61 33.21 13.40 10.15
N ALA A 62 32.53 12.74 9.20
CA ALA A 62 33.18 12.19 8.02
C ALA A 62 33.85 13.27 7.16
N ARG A 63 33.18 14.43 6.96
CA ARG A 63 33.76 15.58 6.25
C ARG A 63 34.96 16.18 6.97
N ILE A 64 34.88 16.34 8.30
CA ILE A 64 35.98 16.86 9.12
C ILE A 64 37.20 15.94 9.04
N ALA A 65 37.00 14.63 9.17
CA ALA A 65 38.06 13.64 9.05
C ALA A 65 38.70 13.64 7.65
N ALA A 66 37.88 13.69 6.59
CA ALA A 66 38.36 13.76 5.21
C ALA A 66 39.22 15.02 4.97
N THR A 67 38.81 16.18 5.49
CA THR A 67 39.58 17.43 5.39
C THR A 67 40.87 17.38 6.19
N SER A 68 40.90 16.61 7.29
CA SER A 68 42.08 16.36 8.11
C SER A 68 42.99 15.25 7.55
N LEU A 69 42.72 14.77 6.33
CA LEU A 69 43.41 13.68 5.64
C LEU A 69 43.34 12.32 6.35
N ASP A 70 42.41 12.14 7.28
CA ASP A 70 42.13 10.85 7.94
C ASP A 70 41.04 10.09 7.15
N SER A 71 41.47 9.43 6.07
CA SER A 71 40.57 8.73 5.14
C SER A 71 39.85 7.53 5.78
N ASP A 72 40.51 6.82 6.68
CA ASP A 72 39.94 5.61 7.31
C ASP A 72 38.81 5.98 8.26
N THR A 73 39.03 6.98 9.13
CA THR A 73 37.97 7.49 10.00
C THR A 73 36.81 8.07 9.19
N ALA A 74 37.10 8.82 8.13
CA ALA A 74 36.07 9.39 7.27
C ALA A 74 35.18 8.33 6.61
N LEU A 75 35.79 7.27 6.05
CA LEU A 75 35.07 6.13 5.47
C LEU A 75 34.28 5.34 6.53
N ALA A 76 34.83 5.15 7.73
CA ALA A 76 34.13 4.48 8.81
C ALA A 76 32.84 5.24 9.19
N ARG A 77 32.90 6.56 9.37
CA ARG A 77 31.73 7.40 9.69
C ARG A 77 30.71 7.46 8.56
N ALA A 78 31.16 7.57 7.31
CA ALA A 78 30.28 7.50 6.14
C ALA A 78 29.60 6.11 6.00
N GLY A 79 30.29 5.04 6.41
CA GLY A 79 29.75 3.68 6.49
C GLY A 79 28.68 3.53 7.57
N GLU A 80 28.90 4.08 8.77
CA GLU A 80 27.93 4.12 9.85
C GLU A 80 26.66 4.88 9.44
N ALA A 81 26.82 6.07 8.82
CA ALA A 81 25.70 6.85 8.30
C ALA A 81 24.87 6.06 7.27
N LYS A 82 25.54 5.36 6.34
CA LYS A 82 24.87 4.48 5.36
C LYS A 82 24.08 3.37 6.04
N ALA A 83 24.66 2.70 7.05
CA ALA A 83 23.98 1.63 7.77
C ALA A 83 22.68 2.12 8.41
N MET A 84 22.70 3.33 9.01
CA MET A 84 21.50 3.95 9.57
C MET A 84 20.46 4.30 8.49
N LEU A 85 20.89 4.86 7.36
CA LEU A 85 19.97 5.19 6.25
C LEU A 85 19.33 3.95 5.59
N VAL A 86 20.06 2.83 5.53
CA VAL A 86 19.52 1.56 5.04
C VAL A 86 18.54 0.95 6.04
N ALA A 87 18.80 1.09 7.35
CA ALA A 87 17.91 0.64 8.40
C ALA A 87 16.65 1.49 8.53
N HIS A 88 16.72 2.78 8.14
CA HIS A 88 15.65 3.77 8.31
C HIS A 88 15.24 4.45 6.99
N PRO A 89 14.78 3.69 5.98
CA PRO A 89 14.35 4.26 4.70
C PRO A 89 13.07 5.10 4.83
N GLU A 90 12.34 5.04 5.95
CA GLU A 90 11.14 5.82 6.20
C GLU A 90 11.36 7.33 6.21
N LEU A 91 12.61 7.77 6.48
CA LEU A 91 12.96 9.17 6.60
C LEU A 91 12.67 9.92 5.28
N PRO A 92 11.94 11.05 5.35
CA PRO A 92 11.65 11.86 4.16
C PRO A 92 12.89 12.30 3.38
N GLN A 93 14.00 12.56 4.09
CA GLN A 93 15.26 13.07 3.56
C GLN A 93 16.35 11.99 3.36
N ALA A 94 15.98 10.70 3.36
CA ALA A 94 16.97 9.63 3.29
C ALA A 94 17.77 9.65 1.97
N GLY A 95 17.10 9.92 0.85
CA GLY A 95 17.72 9.97 -0.48
C GLY A 95 18.84 11.00 -0.53
N TRP A 96 18.56 12.21 -0.05
CA TRP A 96 19.50 13.31 0.05
C TRP A 96 20.67 12.98 0.99
N LEU A 97 20.40 12.47 2.19
CA LEU A 97 21.47 12.09 3.12
C LEU A 97 22.38 10.98 2.55
N MET A 98 21.82 10.06 1.75
CA MET A 98 22.61 9.05 1.04
C MET A 98 23.43 9.66 -0.10
N ALA A 99 22.89 10.65 -0.81
CA ALA A 99 23.64 11.41 -1.80
C ALA A 99 24.85 12.12 -1.17
N GLU A 100 24.64 12.87 -0.09
CA GLU A 100 25.70 13.52 0.70
C GLU A 100 26.78 12.53 1.12
N ARG A 101 26.38 11.35 1.60
CA ARG A 101 27.30 10.27 1.92
C ARG A 101 28.14 9.86 0.71
N HIS A 102 27.54 9.70 -0.47
CA HIS A 102 28.28 9.39 -1.69
C HIS A 102 29.25 10.51 -2.08
N LEU A 103 28.91 11.77 -1.84
CA LEU A 103 29.79 12.91 -2.10
C LEU A 103 31.03 12.90 -1.21
N VAL A 104 30.86 12.63 0.09
CA VAL A 104 31.97 12.50 1.03
C VAL A 104 32.89 11.36 0.62
N GLU A 105 32.35 10.20 0.24
CA GLU A 105 33.21 9.11 -0.24
C GLU A 105 33.88 9.42 -1.57
N ALA A 106 33.20 10.11 -2.49
CA ALA A 106 33.79 10.50 -3.75
C ALA A 106 35.00 11.42 -3.55
N SER A 107 34.94 12.37 -2.61
CA SER A 107 36.08 13.26 -2.33
C SER A 107 37.27 12.51 -1.74
N ILE A 108 37.04 11.57 -0.81
CA ILE A 108 38.09 10.71 -0.24
C ILE A 108 38.74 9.86 -1.33
N ARG A 109 37.93 9.18 -2.16
CA ARG A 109 38.44 8.30 -3.23
C ARG A 109 39.15 9.09 -4.34
N GLY A 110 38.72 10.32 -4.61
CA GLY A 110 39.37 11.20 -5.60
C GLY A 110 40.79 11.62 -5.21
N GLY A 111 41.12 11.63 -3.91
CA GLY A 111 42.47 11.93 -3.42
C GLY A 111 43.45 10.77 -3.46
N VAL A 112 42.99 9.54 -3.76
CA VAL A 112 43.81 8.32 -3.79
C VAL A 112 44.24 8.01 -5.23
N GLU A 113 45.49 7.58 -5.41
CA GLU A 113 46.00 7.14 -6.71
C GLU A 113 45.13 6.01 -7.28
N GLY A 114 44.65 6.19 -8.52
CA GLY A 114 43.74 5.24 -9.18
C GLY A 114 42.26 5.31 -8.74
N GLY A 115 41.91 6.18 -7.79
CA GLY A 115 40.54 6.30 -7.25
C GLY A 115 39.56 7.14 -8.07
N ALA A 116 40.02 7.79 -9.15
CA ALA A 116 39.22 8.72 -9.95
C ALA A 116 37.93 8.11 -10.53
N ALA A 117 38.00 6.88 -11.07
CA ALA A 117 36.83 6.20 -11.65
C ALA A 117 35.76 5.89 -10.59
N GLU A 118 36.18 5.53 -9.38
CA GLU A 118 35.29 5.25 -8.27
C GLU A 118 34.65 6.53 -7.73
N ALA A 119 35.43 7.61 -7.60
CA ALA A 119 34.93 8.93 -7.23
C ALA A 119 33.87 9.45 -8.22
N GLU A 120 34.09 9.23 -9.52
CA GLU A 120 33.14 9.60 -10.56
C GLU A 120 31.86 8.74 -10.48
N ARG A 121 31.99 7.43 -10.21
CA ARG A 121 30.85 6.53 -10.00
C ARG A 121 29.99 6.97 -8.80
N LEU A 122 30.63 7.30 -7.68
CA LEU A 122 29.96 7.79 -6.47
C LEU A 122 29.30 9.15 -6.70
N THR A 123 29.98 10.06 -7.41
CA THR A 123 29.40 11.34 -7.82
C THR A 123 28.14 11.16 -8.66
N ARG A 124 28.15 10.25 -9.64
CA ARG A 124 26.95 9.95 -10.44
C ARG A 124 25.83 9.36 -9.57
N ALA A 125 26.16 8.48 -8.62
CA ALA A 125 25.18 7.90 -7.70
C ALA A 125 24.51 8.98 -6.82
N ALA A 126 25.28 9.95 -6.32
CA ALA A 126 24.74 11.08 -5.57
C ALA A 126 23.77 11.92 -6.42
N LEU A 127 24.15 12.25 -7.65
CA LEU A 127 23.31 13.04 -8.57
C LEU A 127 22.00 12.34 -8.95
N VAL A 128 21.98 11.01 -8.97
CA VAL A 128 20.74 10.24 -9.16
C VAL A 128 19.76 10.48 -7.99
N LEU A 129 20.26 10.53 -6.77
CA LEU A 129 19.47 10.63 -5.54
C LEU A 129 19.04 12.06 -5.17
N GLU A 130 19.81 13.09 -5.56
CA GLU A 130 19.49 14.51 -5.28
C GLU A 130 18.26 15.02 -6.04
N GLY A 131 17.92 14.39 -7.16
CA GLY A 131 16.82 14.82 -8.02
C GLY A 131 17.01 16.25 -8.56
N PRO A 132 15.93 16.99 -8.87
CA PRO A 132 15.98 18.30 -9.53
C PRO A 132 16.29 19.48 -8.59
N ARG A 133 16.96 19.26 -7.45
CA ARG A 133 17.20 20.33 -6.48
C ARG A 133 18.11 21.42 -7.07
N ALA A 134 17.86 22.66 -6.65
CA ALA A 134 18.77 23.77 -6.95
C ALA A 134 20.14 23.52 -6.31
N ARG A 135 21.21 23.67 -7.09
CA ARG A 135 22.59 23.63 -6.59
C ARG A 135 22.78 24.61 -5.44
N ALA A 136 23.65 24.27 -4.49
CA ALA A 136 24.02 25.21 -3.45
C ALA A 136 24.74 26.43 -4.08
N VAL A 137 24.54 27.60 -3.48
CA VAL A 137 25.22 28.83 -3.91
C VAL A 137 26.73 28.64 -3.71
N GLY A 138 27.51 28.82 -4.78
CA GLY A 138 28.98 28.66 -4.76
C GLY A 138 29.47 27.23 -5.07
N GLU A 139 28.57 26.30 -5.40
CA GLU A 139 28.97 24.95 -5.80
C GLU A 139 29.43 24.92 -7.28
N ASP A 140 30.72 25.18 -7.50
CA ASP A 140 31.40 25.01 -8.80
C ASP A 140 31.71 23.54 -9.08
N ARG A 141 30.66 22.74 -9.18
CA ARG A 141 30.79 21.35 -9.61
C ARG A 141 30.67 21.25 -11.12
N ALA A 142 31.72 20.73 -11.75
CA ALA A 142 31.66 20.29 -13.13
C ALA A 142 30.48 19.29 -13.28
N PRO A 143 29.58 19.47 -14.27
CA PRO A 143 28.42 18.61 -14.41
C PRO A 143 28.88 17.19 -14.72
N ALA A 144 28.81 16.30 -13.72
CA ALA A 144 28.92 14.88 -14.02
C ALA A 144 27.70 14.50 -14.87
N GLN A 145 27.97 13.86 -15.99
CA GLN A 145 26.93 13.51 -16.95
C GLN A 145 26.19 12.28 -16.43
N LEU A 146 24.92 12.47 -16.07
CA LEU A 146 24.02 11.35 -15.80
C LEU A 146 23.73 10.59 -17.09
N ALA A 147 23.54 9.28 -16.96
CA ALA A 147 23.00 8.48 -18.03
C ALA A 147 21.59 8.98 -18.40
N ALA A 148 21.22 8.83 -19.67
CA ALA A 148 19.90 9.24 -20.14
C ALA A 148 18.80 8.52 -19.33
N PRO A 149 17.72 9.23 -18.93
CA PRO A 149 16.63 8.63 -18.20
C PRO A 149 15.93 7.56 -19.03
N THR A 150 15.48 6.49 -18.36
CA THR A 150 14.63 5.45 -18.94
C THR A 150 13.22 5.55 -18.37
N THR A 151 12.22 5.23 -19.19
CA THR A 151 10.83 5.15 -18.74
C THR A 151 10.56 3.79 -18.11
N VAL A 152 10.15 3.78 -16.84
CA VAL A 152 9.93 2.58 -16.03
C VAL A 152 8.53 2.57 -15.45
N ALA A 153 7.78 1.50 -15.71
CA ALA A 153 6.50 1.27 -15.03
C ALA A 153 6.72 0.86 -13.57
N VAL A 154 5.91 1.39 -12.64
CA VAL A 154 5.96 1.00 -11.23
C VAL A 154 4.77 0.10 -10.92
N ARG A 155 5.03 -1.09 -10.37
CA ARG A 155 4.02 -2.09 -9.99
C ARG A 155 3.95 -2.24 -8.47
N GLY A 156 2.81 -2.70 -7.97
CA GLY A 156 2.58 -2.94 -6.53
C GLY A 156 1.84 -1.82 -5.81
N LEU A 157 1.62 -0.67 -6.47
CA LEU A 157 0.86 0.45 -5.91
C LEU A 157 -0.65 0.20 -6.00
N ALA A 158 -1.37 0.54 -4.93
CA ALA A 158 -2.81 0.70 -4.96
C ALA A 158 -3.22 2.02 -5.64
N ALA A 159 -4.48 2.14 -6.03
CA ALA A 159 -4.99 3.32 -6.76
C ALA A 159 -4.91 4.63 -5.95
N ASP A 160 -4.94 4.54 -4.63
CA ASP A 160 -4.86 5.65 -3.67
C ASP A 160 -3.47 5.84 -3.05
N ASP A 161 -2.47 5.08 -3.50
CA ASP A 161 -1.09 5.22 -3.06
C ASP A 161 -0.45 6.46 -3.69
N VAL A 162 0.31 7.18 -2.87
CA VAL A 162 1.15 8.31 -3.28
C VAL A 162 2.60 7.87 -3.24
N LEU A 163 3.23 7.83 -4.42
CA LEU A 163 4.64 7.54 -4.56
C LEU A 163 5.47 8.82 -4.40
N TYR A 164 6.48 8.75 -3.55
CA TYR A 164 7.62 9.67 -3.52
C TYR A 164 8.83 8.91 -4.05
N TRP A 165 9.50 9.51 -5.01
CA TRP A 165 10.69 8.98 -5.67
C TRP A 165 11.79 10.03 -5.57
N ASP A 166 12.89 9.69 -4.91
CA ASP A 166 13.97 10.61 -4.58
C ASP A 166 13.40 11.90 -3.95
N GLU A 167 12.59 11.70 -2.89
CA GLU A 167 11.93 12.76 -2.10
C GLU A 167 10.88 13.58 -2.84
N THR A 168 10.76 13.41 -4.15
CA THR A 168 9.81 14.14 -4.99
C THR A 168 8.55 13.31 -5.20
N ARG A 169 7.37 13.91 -5.03
CA ARG A 169 6.11 13.23 -5.37
C ARG A 169 6.11 12.88 -6.86
N ALA A 170 5.92 11.61 -7.18
CA ALA A 170 6.00 11.11 -8.55
C ALA A 170 4.71 10.38 -8.96
N THR A 171 4.45 10.36 -10.26
CA THR A 171 3.32 9.60 -10.85
C THR A 171 3.88 8.62 -11.86
N PRO A 172 3.61 7.31 -11.73
CA PRO A 172 4.04 6.32 -12.71
C PRO A 172 3.38 6.54 -14.10
N PRO A 173 4.05 6.18 -15.21
CA PRO A 173 5.42 5.65 -15.26
C PRO A 173 6.47 6.73 -14.95
N LEU A 174 7.60 6.31 -14.38
CA LEU A 174 8.70 7.21 -14.02
C LEU A 174 9.66 7.38 -15.19
N SER A 175 10.20 8.59 -15.37
CA SER A 175 11.35 8.86 -16.24
C SER A 175 12.55 9.12 -15.35
N THR A 176 13.44 8.14 -15.20
CA THR A 176 14.51 8.20 -14.20
C THR A 176 15.82 7.59 -14.73
N PRO A 177 17.00 8.15 -14.43
CA PRO A 177 18.28 7.54 -14.82
C PRO A 177 18.46 6.16 -14.17
N PRO A 178 19.33 5.29 -14.70
CA PRO A 178 19.73 4.08 -14.00
C PRO A 178 20.57 4.43 -12.75
N GLY A 179 20.34 3.71 -11.67
CA GLY A 179 21.01 3.95 -10.39
C GLY A 179 20.23 3.39 -9.21
N GLU A 180 20.72 3.67 -8.00
CA GLU A 180 19.98 3.46 -6.76
C GLU A 180 19.09 4.68 -6.52
N HIS A 181 17.85 4.42 -6.11
CA HIS A 181 16.85 5.43 -5.83
C HIS A 181 16.19 5.16 -4.49
N HIS A 182 15.70 6.22 -3.87
CA HIS A 182 14.89 6.14 -2.67
C HIS A 182 13.42 6.21 -3.04
N ALA A 183 12.61 5.31 -2.50
CA ALA A 183 11.18 5.30 -2.75
C ALA A 183 10.40 5.18 -1.45
N ARG A 184 9.37 6.02 -1.31
CA ARG A 184 8.40 6.00 -0.22
C ARG A 184 7.00 5.92 -0.79
N VAL A 185 6.15 5.09 -0.20
CA VAL A 185 4.76 4.95 -0.61
C VAL A 185 3.89 5.28 0.58
N LEU A 186 3.07 6.31 0.41
CA LEU A 186 2.10 6.74 1.41
C LEU A 186 0.71 6.35 0.95
N ARG A 187 -0.06 5.68 1.80
CA ARG A 187 -1.48 5.45 1.58
C ARG A 187 -2.24 6.40 2.48
N ARG A 188 -2.95 7.35 1.89
CA ARG A 188 -3.77 8.36 2.61
C ARG A 188 -2.96 9.16 3.66
N GLY A 189 -1.69 9.42 3.36
CA GLY A 189 -0.79 10.17 4.24
C GLY A 189 -0.03 9.31 5.26
N GLU A 190 -0.36 8.03 5.42
CA GLU A 190 0.39 7.10 6.25
C GLU A 190 1.43 6.36 5.43
N LEU A 191 2.65 6.24 5.94
CA LEU A 191 3.74 5.54 5.25
C LEU A 191 3.50 4.02 5.31
N VAL A 192 3.23 3.39 4.16
CA VAL A 192 2.97 1.94 4.07
C VAL A 192 4.20 1.15 3.63
N TRP A 193 5.14 1.80 2.95
CA TRP A 193 6.38 1.17 2.50
C TRP A 193 7.44 2.24 2.25
N ALA A 194 8.70 1.91 2.52
CA ALA A 194 9.85 2.69 2.12
C ALA A 194 11.04 1.76 1.84
N GLY A 195 11.91 2.14 0.92
CA GLY A 195 13.10 1.35 0.62
C GLY A 195 13.97 1.92 -0.49
N TRP A 196 15.09 1.24 -0.69
CA TRP A 196 16.08 1.51 -1.74
C TRP A 196 15.80 0.62 -2.95
N VAL A 197 15.82 1.20 -4.15
CA VAL A 197 15.45 0.53 -5.40
C VAL A 197 16.53 0.77 -6.45
N ALA A 198 17.07 -0.30 -7.01
CA ALA A 198 18.02 -0.22 -8.11
C ALA A 198 17.31 -0.26 -9.48
N VAL A 199 17.42 0.81 -10.27
CA VAL A 199 16.98 0.89 -11.66
C VAL A 199 18.13 0.48 -12.58
N LYS A 200 17.94 -0.58 -13.36
CA LYS A 200 18.90 -1.02 -14.39
C LYS A 200 18.72 -0.22 -15.69
N PRO A 201 19.77 0.00 -16.52
CA PRO A 201 19.68 0.78 -17.77
C PRO A 201 18.59 0.33 -18.76
N ALA A 202 18.26 -0.97 -18.79
CA ALA A 202 17.23 -1.54 -19.65
C ALA A 202 15.93 -1.91 -18.91
N ALA A 203 15.74 -1.45 -17.67
CA ALA A 203 14.55 -1.75 -16.90
C ALA A 203 13.31 -1.13 -17.57
N ARG A 204 12.26 -1.95 -17.74
CA ARG A 204 10.95 -1.52 -18.24
C ARG A 204 9.90 -1.42 -17.14
N ALA A 205 10.10 -2.17 -16.06
CA ALA A 205 9.22 -2.15 -14.91
C ALA A 205 10.01 -2.46 -13.62
N ILE A 206 9.53 -1.91 -12.52
CA ILE A 206 9.98 -2.18 -11.16
C ILE A 206 8.76 -2.57 -10.33
N ALA A 207 8.89 -3.63 -9.53
CA ALA A 207 7.89 -4.01 -8.55
C ALA A 207 8.33 -3.54 -7.17
N LEU A 208 7.50 -2.71 -6.53
CA LEU A 208 7.71 -2.32 -5.14
C LEU A 208 6.97 -3.34 -4.25
N PRO A 209 7.59 -3.88 -3.19
CA PRO A 209 6.95 -4.82 -2.27
C PRO A 209 6.04 -4.06 -1.28
N VAL A 210 5.14 -3.23 -1.81
CA VAL A 210 4.17 -2.48 -1.02
C VAL A 210 3.13 -3.46 -0.47
N PRO A 211 2.90 -3.51 0.85
CA PRO A 211 1.84 -4.33 1.41
C PRO A 211 0.48 -3.94 0.83
N SER A 212 -0.21 -4.92 0.25
CA SER A 212 -1.62 -4.76 -0.08
C SER A 212 -2.40 -4.51 1.21
N ALA A 213 -3.39 -3.62 1.21
CA ALA A 213 -4.27 -3.48 2.36
C ALA A 213 -4.83 -4.87 2.75
N VAL A 214 -5.06 -5.12 4.02
CA VAL A 214 -5.75 -6.36 4.45
C VAL A 214 -7.25 -6.18 4.24
N ALA A 215 -7.96 -7.17 3.69
CA ALA A 215 -9.41 -7.07 3.51
C ALA A 215 -10.10 -6.82 4.87
N CYS A 216 -11.11 -5.95 4.88
CA CYS A 216 -11.78 -5.51 6.10
C CYS A 216 -10.89 -4.80 7.14
N SER A 217 -9.71 -4.31 6.76
CA SER A 217 -8.93 -3.41 7.60
C SER A 217 -9.44 -1.98 7.53
N ARG A 218 -8.92 -1.12 8.42
CA ARG A 218 -9.11 0.32 8.32
C ARG A 218 -8.67 0.84 6.96
N ASP A 219 -7.55 0.38 6.41
CA ASP A 219 -7.06 0.80 5.08
C ASP A 219 -8.01 0.41 3.95
N ASP A 220 -8.59 -0.80 4.03
CA ASP A 220 -9.52 -1.32 3.02
C ASP A 220 -10.84 -0.54 3.02
N LEU A 221 -11.34 -0.19 4.20
CA LEU A 221 -12.58 0.58 4.39
C LEU A 221 -12.36 2.09 4.41
N ALA A 222 -11.13 2.56 4.30
CA ALA A 222 -10.88 3.98 4.38
C ALA A 222 -11.48 4.67 3.14
N GLY A 223 -11.89 5.94 3.28
CA GLY A 223 -12.51 6.71 2.20
C GLY A 223 -14.00 6.43 2.01
N VAL A 224 -14.55 5.46 2.75
CA VAL A 224 -15.99 5.35 2.93
C VAL A 224 -16.52 6.63 3.60
N ARG A 225 -17.56 7.20 3.01
CA ARG A 225 -18.19 8.43 3.50
C ARG A 225 -19.69 8.43 3.23
N ILE A 226 -20.42 9.30 3.91
CA ILE A 226 -21.82 9.58 3.60
C ILE A 226 -21.90 10.85 2.78
N ALA A 227 -22.52 10.75 1.60
CA ALA A 227 -22.76 11.89 0.72
C ALA A 227 -24.18 11.82 0.18
N LYS A 228 -24.93 12.93 0.28
CA LYS A 228 -26.34 13.02 -0.14
C LYS A 228 -27.22 11.91 0.47
N GLY A 229 -27.00 11.58 1.75
CA GLY A 229 -27.75 10.55 2.48
C GLY A 229 -27.46 9.10 2.06
N ARG A 230 -26.44 8.86 1.22
CA ARG A 230 -26.02 7.53 0.78
C ARG A 230 -24.59 7.25 1.20
N VAL A 231 -24.29 5.99 1.46
CA VAL A 231 -22.93 5.52 1.68
C VAL A 231 -22.22 5.43 0.34
N GLN A 232 -21.05 6.05 0.25
CA GLN A 232 -20.14 5.92 -0.87
C GLN A 232 -18.91 5.18 -0.40
N ALA A 233 -18.72 3.97 -0.90
CA ALA A 233 -17.54 3.15 -0.64
C ALA A 233 -16.65 3.11 -1.89
N PRO A 234 -15.31 3.15 -1.75
CA PRO A 234 -14.41 2.96 -2.88
C PRO A 234 -14.61 1.60 -3.56
N ALA A 235 -14.42 1.54 -4.87
CA ALA A 235 -14.47 0.28 -5.63
C ALA A 235 -13.40 -0.73 -5.19
N SER A 236 -12.36 -0.28 -4.49
CA SER A 236 -11.24 -1.09 -3.98
C SER A 236 -11.55 -1.83 -2.68
N VAL A 237 -12.71 -1.61 -2.04
CA VAL A 237 -13.09 -2.31 -0.80
C VAL A 237 -13.20 -3.82 -1.08
N ARG A 238 -12.34 -4.62 -0.45
CA ARG A 238 -12.34 -6.08 -0.57
C ARG A 238 -13.08 -6.77 0.56
N CYS A 239 -13.49 -6.04 1.59
CA CYS A 239 -14.32 -6.58 2.65
C CYS A 239 -15.64 -7.10 2.09
N SER A 240 -15.81 -8.42 2.07
CA SER A 240 -16.96 -9.07 1.42
C SER A 240 -18.27 -8.64 2.07
N GLU A 241 -18.31 -8.51 3.39
CA GLU A 241 -19.43 -7.97 4.13
C GLU A 241 -19.02 -7.14 5.33
N TRP A 242 -19.65 -5.99 5.45
CA TRP A 242 -19.40 -5.01 6.51
C TRP A 242 -20.65 -4.14 6.70
N ALA A 243 -20.64 -3.34 7.76
CA ALA A 243 -21.66 -2.34 8.02
C ALA A 243 -21.00 -1.00 8.28
N VAL A 244 -21.66 0.07 7.89
CA VAL A 244 -21.29 1.43 8.30
C VAL A 244 -22.37 1.99 9.21
N ALA A 245 -21.95 2.63 10.29
CA ALA A 245 -22.85 3.27 11.23
C ALA A 245 -22.42 4.71 11.54
N VAL A 246 -23.42 5.56 11.74
CA VAL A 246 -23.24 6.96 12.16
C VAL A 246 -24.19 7.34 13.27
N PRO A 247 -23.78 8.26 14.18
CA PRO A 247 -24.67 8.77 15.20
C PRO A 247 -25.76 9.64 14.58
N ARG A 248 -26.97 9.59 15.13
CA ARG A 248 -28.09 10.47 14.72
C ARG A 248 -28.24 11.63 15.68
N ARG A 249 -28.67 12.80 15.15
CA ARG A 249 -29.14 13.92 15.98
C ARG A 249 -30.42 13.47 16.69
N GLY A 250 -30.46 13.57 18.02
CA GLY A 250 -31.60 13.12 18.84
C GLY A 250 -31.46 11.68 19.39
N GLY A 251 -30.31 11.04 19.22
CA GLY A 251 -30.03 9.69 19.71
C GLY A 251 -30.27 8.60 18.66
N GLY A 252 -29.80 7.39 18.96
CA GLY A 252 -29.83 6.29 18.00
C GLY A 252 -28.67 6.32 17.00
N VAL A 253 -28.70 5.35 16.10
CA VAL A 253 -27.74 5.18 15.01
C VAL A 253 -28.43 5.08 13.67
N SER A 254 -27.69 5.37 12.62
CA SER A 254 -28.07 5.13 11.25
C SER A 254 -27.09 4.12 10.67
N VAL A 255 -27.58 2.94 10.26
CA VAL A 255 -26.75 1.81 9.84
C VAL A 255 -27.09 1.38 8.42
N ALA A 256 -26.06 1.10 7.60
CA ALA A 256 -26.21 0.46 6.31
C ALA A 256 -25.35 -0.80 6.26
N SER A 257 -25.93 -1.89 5.76
CA SER A 257 -25.19 -3.11 5.42
C SER A 257 -24.58 -2.96 4.03
N CYS A 258 -23.35 -3.43 3.87
CA CYS A 258 -22.58 -3.33 2.64
C CYS A 258 -21.98 -4.69 2.25
N THR A 259 -21.85 -4.90 0.94
CA THR A 259 -21.19 -6.05 0.32
C THR A 259 -20.15 -5.53 -0.66
N ALA A 260 -18.86 -5.74 -0.36
CA ALA A 260 -17.75 -5.09 -1.05
C ALA A 260 -17.98 -3.55 -1.13
N ALA A 261 -17.93 -2.95 -2.31
CA ALA A 261 -18.15 -1.52 -2.52
C ALA A 261 -19.64 -1.09 -2.56
N SER A 262 -20.59 -2.04 -2.51
CA SER A 262 -22.02 -1.74 -2.65
C SER A 262 -22.70 -1.70 -1.29
N CYS A 263 -23.44 -0.62 -1.01
CA CYS A 263 -24.14 -0.44 0.27
C CYS A 263 -25.64 -0.25 0.08
N GLY A 264 -26.40 -0.83 1.01
CA GLY A 264 -27.84 -0.60 1.13
C GLY A 264 -28.18 0.81 1.64
N PRO A 265 -29.49 1.11 1.82
CA PRO A 265 -29.92 2.38 2.39
C PRO A 265 -29.45 2.52 3.85
N LEU A 266 -29.21 3.76 4.27
CA LEU A 266 -28.89 4.09 5.65
C LEU A 266 -30.18 4.09 6.48
N LEU A 267 -30.38 3.04 7.29
CA LEU A 267 -31.59 2.84 8.08
C LEU A 267 -31.41 3.36 9.50
N ALA A 268 -32.39 4.14 9.96
CA ALA A 268 -32.45 4.60 11.35
C ALA A 268 -32.73 3.43 12.30
N TRP A 269 -32.05 3.42 13.44
CA TRP A 269 -32.23 2.45 14.51
C TRP A 269 -32.07 3.12 15.89
N ARG A 270 -32.89 2.71 16.84
CA ARG A 270 -32.80 3.11 18.24
C ARG A 270 -33.35 1.99 19.12
N SER A 271 -32.61 1.62 20.15
CA SER A 271 -33.06 0.72 21.20
C SER A 271 -34.15 1.41 22.04
N GLY A 272 -35.26 0.72 22.26
CA GLY A 272 -36.38 1.23 23.07
C GLY A 272 -37.58 1.79 22.28
N ASP A 273 -37.47 1.99 20.96
CA ASP A 273 -38.61 2.45 20.16
C ASP A 273 -39.70 1.36 19.98
N GLY A 274 -39.53 0.17 20.57
CA GLY A 274 -40.56 -0.89 20.63
C GLY A 274 -40.95 -1.50 19.28
N VAL A 275 -40.45 -0.96 18.16
CA VAL A 275 -40.73 -1.48 16.84
C VAL A 275 -39.95 -2.79 16.67
N VAL A 276 -40.65 -3.91 16.83
CA VAL A 276 -40.22 -5.21 16.32
C VAL A 276 -39.87 -4.98 14.86
N TYR A 277 -38.57 -4.99 14.56
CA TYR A 277 -38.07 -4.86 13.19
C TYR A 277 -38.71 -5.95 12.35
N SER A 278 -39.75 -5.57 11.61
CA SER A 278 -40.18 -6.32 10.44
C SER A 278 -38.98 -6.23 9.51
N GLY A 279 -38.39 -7.36 9.11
CA GLY A 279 -37.25 -7.38 8.20
C GLY A 279 -37.45 -6.46 6.99
N PRO A 280 -36.39 -6.17 6.20
CA PRO A 280 -36.62 -5.57 4.88
C PRO A 280 -37.72 -6.40 4.21
N PRO A 281 -38.75 -5.80 3.58
CA PRO A 281 -39.83 -6.56 2.97
C PRO A 281 -39.14 -7.65 2.15
N GLN A 282 -39.26 -8.89 2.63
CA GLN A 282 -38.66 -10.03 1.95
C GLN A 282 -39.16 -9.86 0.52
N PRO A 283 -38.26 -9.78 -0.49
CA PRO A 283 -38.69 -9.69 -1.86
C PRO A 283 -39.74 -10.76 -1.97
N ARG A 284 -41.00 -10.36 -2.21
CA ARG A 284 -42.08 -11.32 -2.30
C ARG A 284 -41.52 -12.31 -3.29
N THR A 285 -41.27 -13.53 -2.83
CA THR A 285 -41.27 -14.68 -3.73
C THR A 285 -42.71 -14.68 -4.20
N GLU A 286 -43.00 -13.80 -5.17
CA GLU A 286 -43.98 -14.05 -6.18
C GLU A 286 -43.55 -15.43 -6.64
N LYS A 287 -44.22 -16.45 -6.09
CA LYS A 287 -44.17 -17.80 -6.63
C LYS A 287 -44.35 -17.53 -8.10
N PRO A 288 -43.32 -17.77 -8.96
CA PRO A 288 -43.51 -17.57 -10.37
C PRO A 288 -44.75 -18.37 -10.68
N PHE A 289 -45.82 -17.67 -11.08
CA PHE A 289 -47.03 -18.36 -11.48
C PHE A 289 -46.56 -19.40 -12.47
N PRO A 290 -46.86 -20.69 -12.23
CA PRO A 290 -46.29 -21.72 -13.05
C PRO A 290 -46.60 -21.40 -14.51
N THR A 291 -45.55 -21.26 -15.31
CA THR A 291 -45.65 -20.87 -16.72
C THR A 291 -46.46 -21.88 -17.55
N TRP A 292 -46.80 -23.04 -17.00
CA TRP A 292 -47.74 -23.98 -17.61
C TRP A 292 -49.18 -23.45 -17.73
N VAL A 293 -49.58 -22.41 -16.99
CA VAL A 293 -50.90 -21.76 -17.18
C VAL A 293 -50.91 -20.86 -18.44
N ALA A 294 -49.74 -20.45 -18.95
CA ALA A 294 -49.64 -19.59 -20.14
C ALA A 294 -49.44 -20.37 -21.46
N VAL A 295 -49.30 -21.70 -21.43
CA VAL A 295 -49.12 -22.53 -22.64
C VAL A 295 -50.40 -23.29 -22.94
N GLY A 296 -51.43 -22.54 -23.30
CA GLY A 296 -52.76 -23.05 -23.62
C GLY A 296 -53.33 -22.50 -24.93
N ALA A 297 -52.50 -22.15 -25.92
CA ALA A 297 -52.91 -22.00 -27.32
C ALA A 297 -51.68 -21.63 -28.17
N GLY A 298 -51.20 -22.56 -29.01
CA GLY A 298 -50.16 -22.24 -30.00
C GLY A 298 -49.32 -23.43 -30.43
N LEU A 299 -49.94 -24.34 -31.18
CA LEU A 299 -49.25 -25.35 -32.00
C LEU A 299 -48.17 -24.71 -32.90
N GLY A 300 -47.00 -25.35 -33.01
CA GLY A 300 -46.26 -25.36 -34.29
C GLY A 300 -44.74 -25.39 -34.22
N ALA A 301 -44.17 -26.54 -34.64
CA ALA A 301 -42.84 -26.72 -35.26
C ALA A 301 -41.60 -26.89 -34.36
N ALA A 302 -41.38 -28.14 -33.97
CA ALA A 302 -40.16 -28.95 -34.21
C ALA A 302 -38.84 -28.24 -34.59
N MET A 303 -37.84 -28.31 -33.69
CA MET A 303 -36.43 -28.72 -33.88
C MET A 303 -35.78 -28.75 -32.47
N VAL A 304 -35.73 -29.85 -31.74
CA VAL A 304 -34.80 -31.00 -31.86
C VAL A 304 -33.31 -30.60 -31.73
N THR A 305 -32.85 -30.59 -30.48
CA THR A 305 -31.67 -31.35 -30.00
C THR A 305 -30.25 -30.90 -30.39
N THR A 306 -29.75 -29.77 -29.85
CA THR A 306 -28.29 -29.50 -29.92
C THR A 306 -27.64 -28.66 -28.81
N VAL A 307 -28.24 -28.49 -27.63
CA VAL A 307 -27.63 -27.60 -26.59
C VAL A 307 -27.33 -28.30 -25.24
N VAL A 308 -27.72 -29.56 -25.05
CA VAL A 308 -27.49 -30.27 -23.78
C VAL A 308 -26.05 -30.81 -23.63
N LEU A 309 -25.23 -30.85 -24.69
CA LEU A 309 -23.83 -31.30 -24.63
C LEU A 309 -22.82 -30.24 -24.16
N TRP A 310 -23.21 -28.97 -24.02
CA TRP A 310 -22.26 -27.93 -23.57
C TRP A 310 -22.08 -27.90 -22.04
N ARG A 311 -22.92 -28.62 -21.27
CA ARG A 311 -22.91 -28.55 -19.80
C ARG A 311 -22.14 -29.68 -19.08
N ALA A 312 -21.43 -30.54 -19.81
CA ALA A 312 -20.73 -31.70 -19.24
C ALA A 312 -19.20 -31.55 -19.06
N GLY A 313 -18.61 -30.37 -19.26
CA GLY A 313 -17.28 -30.05 -18.71
C GLY A 313 -16.11 -30.95 -19.15
N VAL A 314 -15.97 -31.24 -20.45
CA VAL A 314 -14.88 -32.11 -20.98
C VAL A 314 -13.68 -31.33 -21.56
N PHE A 315 -13.60 -30.01 -21.40
CA PHE A 315 -12.42 -29.23 -21.79
C PHE A 315 -11.69 -28.63 -20.58
N GLU A 316 -11.35 -29.49 -19.62
CA GLU A 316 -10.17 -29.25 -18.76
C GLU A 316 -8.92 -29.68 -19.54
N GLY A 317 -8.50 -28.80 -20.46
CA GLY A 317 -7.15 -28.85 -21.00
C GLY A 317 -6.18 -28.35 -19.92
N SER A 318 -5.33 -29.25 -19.43
CA SER A 318 -4.15 -28.89 -18.66
C SER A 318 -3.24 -28.02 -19.53
N GLU A 319 -3.08 -26.74 -19.19
CA GLU A 319 -2.04 -25.88 -19.76
C GLU A 319 -0.66 -26.45 -19.42
N PRO A 320 0.13 -26.92 -20.40
CA PRO A 320 1.54 -27.18 -20.19
C PRO A 320 2.28 -25.84 -20.32
N GLY A 321 2.85 -25.33 -19.22
CA GLY A 321 3.72 -24.15 -19.30
C GLY A 321 3.72 -23.19 -18.11
N ARG A 322 2.95 -23.45 -17.05
CA ARG A 322 3.00 -22.58 -15.86
C ARG A 322 4.22 -22.95 -15.00
N SER A 323 5.32 -22.23 -15.20
CA SER A 323 6.50 -22.30 -14.33
C SER A 323 6.10 -21.96 -12.89
N ARG A 324 6.08 -22.97 -12.02
CA ARG A 324 5.93 -22.81 -10.56
C ARG A 324 7.29 -22.40 -10.01
N TRP A 325 7.38 -21.18 -9.49
CA TRP A 325 8.55 -20.76 -8.71
C TRP A 325 8.38 -21.29 -7.29
N GLU A 326 9.24 -22.23 -6.92
CA GLU A 326 9.37 -22.71 -5.55
C GLU A 326 10.47 -21.90 -4.87
N TYR A 327 10.11 -21.19 -3.80
CA TYR A 327 11.08 -20.48 -2.98
C TYR A 327 11.76 -21.49 -2.05
N VAL A 328 12.99 -21.87 -2.39
CA VAL A 328 13.87 -22.59 -1.49
C VAL A 328 14.56 -21.54 -0.61
N GLY A 329 14.19 -21.50 0.67
CA GLY A 329 14.83 -20.62 1.64
C GLY A 329 16.34 -20.89 1.77
N PRO A 330 17.12 -19.97 2.35
CA PRO A 330 18.55 -20.11 2.50
C PRO A 330 18.87 -21.40 3.27
N GLN A 331 19.50 -22.36 2.60
CA GLN A 331 20.06 -23.52 3.28
C GLN A 331 21.21 -23.02 4.16
N SER A 332 21.05 -23.17 5.48
CA SER A 332 22.13 -22.98 6.43
C SER A 332 23.23 -24.00 6.09
N SER A 333 24.29 -23.56 5.43
CA SER A 333 25.52 -24.32 5.30
C SER A 333 26.16 -24.40 6.68
N SER A 334 25.83 -25.46 7.42
CA SER A 334 26.56 -25.87 8.61
C SER A 334 27.96 -26.33 8.18
N ALA A 335 28.90 -25.40 8.15
CA ALA A 335 30.32 -25.74 8.06
C ALA A 335 30.73 -26.37 9.39
N ALA A 336 30.89 -27.70 9.38
CA ALA A 336 31.51 -28.44 10.46
C ALA A 336 32.97 -28.02 10.57
N LEU A 337 33.30 -27.27 11.62
CA LEU A 337 34.66 -27.14 12.12
C LEU A 337 35.10 -28.51 12.64
N ARG A 338 36.02 -29.16 11.92
CA ARG A 338 36.88 -30.21 12.48
C ARG A 338 38.08 -29.53 13.11
N PHE A 339 38.19 -29.65 14.43
CA PHE A 339 39.46 -29.64 15.14
C PHE A 339 39.80 -31.08 15.52
#